data_AF-A0A977IGC4-F1
#
_entry.id   AF-A0A977IGC4-F1
#
_cell.length_a   1.000
_cell.length_b   1.000
_cell.length_c   1.000
_cell.angle_alpha   90.00
_cell.angle_beta   90.00
_cell.angle_gamma   90.00
#
_symmetry.space_group_name_H-M   'P 1'
#
loop_
_entity.id
_entity.type
_entity.pdbx_description
1 polymer ?
#
loop_
_entity_poly.entity_id
_entity_poly.type
_entity_poly.pdbx_seq_one_letter_code
_entity_poly.pdbx_strand_id
1 'polypeptide(L)'
;MAQQIPSNCDPALVEIAREVCSKEGLDFESLTLHQTRGLMYYWCSTCSGTHPLTDLVILKKKKVCTHCDTPVKLYATSNKFGKLRRAIFFQHLAKAITGKKGD
;
A
#
# COMPACT_ATOMS: atom_id res chain seq x y z
N MET A 1 -0.98 24.60 -2.85
CA MET A 1 -0.51 23.40 -2.12
C MET A 1 -0.31 22.30 -3.15
N ALA A 2 0.89 21.77 -3.30
CA ALA A 2 1.22 20.80 -4.36
C ALA A 2 0.44 19.50 -4.14
N GLN A 3 -0.11 18.93 -5.22
CA GLN A 3 -0.86 17.69 -5.19
C GLN A 3 0.11 16.53 -4.84
N GLN A 4 0.14 16.13 -3.57
CA GLN A 4 1.09 15.12 -3.06
C GLN A 4 0.63 13.68 -3.31
N ILE A 5 -0.64 13.50 -3.68
CA ILE A 5 -1.24 12.22 -4.01
C ILE A 5 -1.21 12.09 -5.54
N PRO A 6 -0.59 11.05 -6.10
CA PRO A 6 -0.65 10.82 -7.55
C PRO A 6 -2.11 10.67 -7.97
N SER A 7 -2.51 11.32 -9.06
CA SER A 7 -3.91 11.41 -9.54
C SER A 7 -4.59 10.06 -9.81
N ASN A 8 -3.81 8.98 -9.83
CA ASN A 8 -4.22 7.62 -10.17
C ASN A 8 -4.24 6.71 -8.92
N CYS A 9 -4.15 7.27 -7.71
CA CYS A 9 -4.19 6.50 -6.48
C CYS A 9 -5.63 6.18 -6.08
N ASP A 10 -5.85 4.92 -5.73
CA ASP A 10 -7.13 4.44 -5.23
C ASP A 10 -7.54 5.24 -3.96
N PRO A 11 -8.74 5.85 -3.93
CA PRO A 11 -9.14 6.71 -2.81
C PRO A 11 -9.26 5.93 -1.50
N ALA A 12 -9.68 4.66 -1.54
CA ALA A 12 -9.75 3.84 -0.33
C ALA A 12 -8.34 3.55 0.22
N LEU A 13 -7.35 3.35 -0.65
CA LEU A 13 -5.96 3.21 -0.22
C LEU A 13 -5.41 4.49 0.42
N VAL A 14 -5.78 5.67 -0.09
CA VAL A 14 -5.43 6.98 0.52
C VAL A 14 -6.02 7.10 1.92
N GLU A 15 -7.30 6.79 2.09
CA GLU A 15 -7.97 6.87 3.40
C GLU A 15 -7.30 5.93 4.41
N ILE A 16 -6.99 4.70 4.01
CA ILE A 16 -6.26 3.75 4.87
C ILE A 16 -4.86 4.28 5.21
N ALA A 17 -4.15 4.85 4.24
CA ALA A 17 -2.83 5.43 4.49
C ALA A 17 -2.89 6.58 5.50
N ARG A 18 -3.90 7.46 5.40
CA ARG A 18 -4.18 8.51 6.37
C ARG A 18 -4.46 7.96 7.77
N GLU A 19 -5.35 6.97 7.88
CA GLU A 19 -5.67 6.32 9.15
C GLU A 19 -4.43 5.70 9.81
N VAL A 20 -3.62 4.96 9.04
CA VAL A 20 -2.42 4.29 9.55
C VAL A 20 -1.36 5.30 9.96
N CYS A 21 -1.13 6.35 9.18
CA CYS A 21 -0.16 7.39 9.54
C CYS A 21 -0.58 8.11 10.82
N SER A 22 -1.86 8.48 10.94
CA SER A 22 -2.40 9.17 12.12
C SER A 22 -2.22 8.34 13.40
N LYS A 23 -2.49 7.02 13.35
CA LYS A 23 -2.27 6.11 14.49
C LYS A 23 -0.82 6.05 14.96
N GLU A 24 0.13 6.28 14.06
CA GLU A 24 1.57 6.26 14.35
C GLU A 24 2.14 7.69 14.57
N GLY A 25 1.26 8.67 14.80
CA GLY A 25 1.62 10.07 15.06
C GLY A 25 2.27 10.76 13.86
N LEU A 26 1.94 10.34 12.64
CA LEU A 26 2.40 10.96 11.39
C LEU A 26 1.24 11.63 10.67
N ASP A 27 1.46 12.87 10.25
CA ASP A 27 0.56 13.53 9.33
C ASP A 27 0.86 13.09 7.89
N PHE A 28 -0.14 12.48 7.24
CA PHE A 28 0.01 11.98 5.87
C PHE A 28 0.18 13.11 4.84
N GLU A 29 -0.42 14.28 5.09
CA GLU A 29 -0.35 15.44 4.18
C GLU A 29 0.97 16.22 4.31
N SER A 30 1.75 15.90 5.33
CA SER A 30 3.12 16.38 5.52
C SER A 30 4.16 15.46 4.88
N LEU A 31 3.77 14.32 4.30
CA LEU A 31 4.70 13.39 3.67
C LEU A 31 5.16 13.91 2.30
N THR A 32 6.45 13.76 2.01
CA THR A 32 6.97 14.04 0.66
C THR A 32 6.40 13.05 -0.36
N LEU A 33 6.35 13.44 -1.64
CA LEU A 33 5.91 12.57 -2.73
C LEU A 33 6.63 11.21 -2.73
N HIS A 34 7.93 11.18 -2.41
CA HIS A 34 8.70 9.95 -2.33
C HIS A 34 8.24 9.04 -1.18
N GLN A 35 7.94 9.62 0.00
CA GLN A 35 7.40 8.88 1.13
C GLN A 35 6.01 8.33 0.83
N THR A 36 5.12 9.16 0.27
CA THR A 36 3.78 8.75 -0.15
C THR A 36 3.84 7.60 -1.16
N ARG A 37 4.70 7.71 -2.19
CA ARG A 37 4.92 6.60 -3.14
C ARG A 37 5.47 5.35 -2.46
N GLY A 38 6.40 5.51 -1.51
CA GLY A 38 6.95 4.40 -0.73
C GLY A 38 5.90 3.65 0.09
N LEU A 39 4.87 4.35 0.59
CA LEU A 39 3.76 3.80 1.34
C LEU A 39 2.67 3.18 0.47
N MET A 40 2.43 3.72 -0.71
CA MET A 40 1.28 3.34 -1.55
C MET A 40 1.63 2.41 -2.72
N TYR A 41 2.90 2.29 -3.09
CA TYR A 41 3.34 1.50 -4.24
C TYR A 41 4.38 0.45 -3.84
N TYR A 42 4.48 -0.61 -4.63
CA TYR A 42 5.52 -1.61 -4.53
C TYR A 42 6.32 -1.78 -5.80
N TRP A 43 7.57 -2.20 -5.65
CA TRP A 43 8.42 -2.59 -6.76
C TRP A 43 8.24 -4.08 -7.05
N CYS A 44 7.94 -4.41 -8.29
CA CYS A 44 7.94 -5.78 -8.79
C CYS A 44 9.20 -5.98 -9.64
N SER A 45 10.10 -6.86 -9.20
CA SER A 45 11.32 -7.17 -9.96
C SER A 45 11.03 -7.83 -11.30
N THR A 46 9.97 -8.65 -11.38
CA THR A 46 9.59 -9.34 -12.62
C THR A 46 8.99 -8.38 -13.64
N CYS A 47 8.09 -7.50 -13.21
CA CYS A 47 7.55 -6.44 -14.10
C CYS A 47 8.57 -5.34 -14.38
N SER A 48 9.69 -5.29 -13.65
CA SER A 48 10.65 -4.19 -13.66
C SER A 48 9.98 -2.81 -13.48
N GLY A 49 9.01 -2.73 -12.56
CA GLY A 49 8.14 -1.56 -12.42
C GLY A 49 7.55 -1.36 -11.03
N THR A 50 7.07 -0.14 -10.79
CA THR A 50 6.30 0.22 -9.59
C THR A 50 4.80 0.08 -9.83
N HIS A 51 4.13 -0.70 -9.00
CA HIS A 51 2.68 -0.93 -9.03
C HIS A 51 2.03 -0.48 -7.73
N PRO A 52 0.76 -0.01 -7.73
CA PRO A 52 0.05 0.35 -6.51
C PRO A 52 -0.14 -0.89 -5.61
N LEU A 53 -0.22 -0.69 -4.29
CA LEU A 53 -0.43 -1.78 -3.33
C LEU A 53 -1.75 -2.55 -3.56
N THR A 54 -2.73 -1.95 -4.23
CA THR A 54 -3.98 -2.60 -4.65
C THR A 54 -3.74 -3.75 -5.64
N ASP A 55 -2.67 -3.68 -6.43
CA ASP A 55 -2.27 -4.73 -7.38
C ASP A 55 -1.43 -5.84 -6.71
N LEU A 56 -1.47 -5.92 -5.38
CA LEU A 56 -0.80 -6.95 -4.61
C LEU A 56 -1.85 -7.76 -3.86
N VAL A 57 -1.80 -9.08 -3.96
CA VAL A 57 -2.74 -10.00 -3.31
C VAL A 57 -2.00 -11.02 -2.44
N ILE A 58 -2.72 -11.68 -1.53
CA ILE A 58 -2.15 -12.80 -0.77
C ILE A 58 -2.65 -14.12 -1.36
N LEU A 59 -1.74 -14.89 -1.94
CA LEU A 59 -1.99 -16.24 -2.46
C LEU A 59 -1.07 -17.23 -1.76
N LYS A 60 -1.64 -18.30 -1.19
CA LYS A 60 -0.89 -19.36 -0.47
C LYS A 60 0.13 -18.79 0.55
N LYS A 61 -0.30 -17.80 1.35
CA LYS A 61 0.53 -17.07 2.35
C LYS A 61 1.67 -16.22 1.76
N LYS A 62 1.78 -16.10 0.43
CA LYS A 62 2.75 -15.24 -0.26
C LYS A 62 2.03 -13.99 -0.78
N LYS A 63 2.75 -12.87 -0.80
CA LYS A 63 2.27 -11.63 -1.43
C LYS A 63 2.64 -11.73 -2.91
N VAL A 64 1.67 -11.62 -3.79
CA VAL A 64 1.82 -11.90 -5.21
C VAL A 64 1.38 -10.68 -6.01
N CYS A 65 2.18 -10.31 -7.01
CA CYS A 65 1.83 -9.28 -7.97
C CYS A 65 0.73 -9.81 -8.90
N THR A 66 -0.37 -9.06 -9.06
CA THR A 66 -1.48 -9.46 -9.94
C THR A 66 -1.14 -9.38 -11.43
N HIS A 67 -0.06 -8.68 -11.81
CA HIS A 67 0.34 -8.50 -13.21
C HIS A 67 1.21 -9.64 -13.76
N CYS A 68 1.95 -10.34 -12.89
CA CYS A 68 2.90 -11.37 -13.32
C CYS A 68 2.91 -12.63 -12.44
N ASP A 69 2.01 -12.72 -11.47
CA ASP A 69 1.87 -13.84 -10.52
C ASP A 69 3.13 -14.19 -9.71
N THR A 70 4.13 -13.30 -9.72
CA THR A 70 5.37 -13.53 -8.99
C THR A 70 5.31 -13.04 -7.54
N PRO A 71 5.95 -13.75 -6.60
CA PRO A 71 5.97 -13.36 -5.21
C PRO A 71 6.82 -12.09 -5.01
N VAL A 72 6.21 -11.08 -4.38
CA VAL A 72 6.83 -9.79 -4.11
C VAL A 72 7.26 -9.70 -2.64
N LYS A 73 8.50 -9.28 -2.42
CA LYS A 73 8.98 -8.90 -1.08
C LYS A 73 8.63 -7.44 -0.83
N LEU A 74 7.63 -7.19 0.03
CA LEU A 74 7.49 -5.85 0.63
C LEU A 74 8.73 -5.57 1.49
N TYR A 75 9.28 -4.35 1.39
CA TYR A 75 10.54 -3.95 2.03
C TYR A 75 10.60 -4.24 3.55
N ALA A 76 11.83 -4.27 4.06
CA ALA A 76 12.18 -4.72 5.41
C ALA A 76 11.35 -4.06 6.53
N THR A 77 10.98 -4.88 7.51
CA THR A 77 10.20 -4.53 8.71
C THR A 77 10.91 -3.59 9.69
N SER A 78 12.18 -3.27 9.42
CA SER A 78 13.06 -2.53 10.34
C SER A 78 12.91 -1.00 10.23
N ASN A 79 12.37 -0.48 9.12
CA ASN A 79 12.19 0.96 8.92
C ASN A 79 10.73 1.39 9.19
N LYS A 80 10.52 2.57 9.79
CA LYS A 80 9.19 3.14 10.13
C LYS A 80 8.22 3.06 8.95
N PHE A 81 8.67 3.50 7.77
CA PHE A 81 7.88 3.47 6.53
C PHE A 81 7.59 2.05 6.02
N GLY A 82 8.49 1.09 6.25
CA GLY A 82 8.24 -0.32 5.93
C GLY A 82 7.12 -0.92 6.78
N LYS A 83 7.08 -0.57 8.07
CA LYS A 83 5.99 -0.96 8.99
C LYS A 83 4.66 -0.35 8.56
N LEU A 84 4.64 0.96 8.30
CA LEU A 84 3.45 1.69 7.84
C LEU A 84 2.88 1.09 6.55
N ARG A 85 3.71 0.91 5.53
CA ARG A 85 3.30 0.30 4.26
C ARG A 85 2.69 -1.08 4.44
N ARG A 86 3.27 -1.90 5.33
CA ARG A 86 2.73 -3.22 5.65
C ARG A 86 1.36 -3.11 6.32
N ALA A 87 1.21 -2.21 7.29
CA ALA A 87 -0.07 -1.96 7.95
C ALA A 87 -1.14 -1.50 6.95
N ILE A 88 -0.80 -0.56 6.06
CA ILE A 88 -1.68 -0.10 4.97
C ILE A 88 -2.14 -1.26 4.10
N PHE A 89 -1.20 -2.09 3.65
CA PHE A 89 -1.51 -3.26 2.82
C PHE A 89 -2.47 -4.24 3.51
N PHE A 90 -2.21 -4.61 4.77
CA PHE A 90 -3.07 -5.54 5.49
C PHE A 90 -4.44 -4.95 5.83
N GLN A 91 -4.52 -3.66 6.16
CA GLN A 91 -5.79 -2.99 6.42
C GLN A 91 -6.62 -2.85 5.14
N HIS A 92 -5.98 -2.61 3.99
CA HIS A 92 -6.63 -2.66 2.67
C HIS A 92 -7.23 -4.02 2.38
N LEU A 93 -6.46 -5.10 2.55
CA LEU A 93 -6.97 -6.45 2.37
C LEU A 93 -8.12 -6.79 3.33
N ALA A 94 -8.02 -6.37 4.60
CA ALA A 94 -9.08 -6.58 5.57
C ALA A 94 -10.39 -5.88 5.16
N LYS A 95 -10.31 -4.62 4.70
CA LYS A 95 -11.48 -3.87 4.22
C LYS A 95 -12.09 -4.50 2.96
N ALA A 96 -11.26 -5.00 2.04
CA ALA A 96 -11.72 -5.70 0.83
C ALA A 96 -12.47 -7.01 1.16
N ILE A 97 -12.13 -7.68 2.26
CA ILE A 97 -12.82 -8.90 2.72
C ILE A 97 -14.14 -8.54 3.42
N THR A 98 -14.16 -7.50 4.27
CA THR A 98 -15.38 -7.10 4.99
C THR A 98 -16.42 -6.40 4.10
N GLY A 99 -16.01 -5.81 2.98
CA GLY A 99 -16.91 -5.22 1.99
C GLY A 99 -17.70 -6.23 1.13
N LYS A 100 -17.41 -7.54 1.24
CA LYS A 100 -18.10 -8.62 0.52
C LYS A 100 -19.12 -9.39 1.38
N LYS A 101 -19.55 -8.84 2.52
CA LYS A 101 -20.63 -9.44 3.33
C LYS A 101 -21.90 -8.61 3.16
N GLY A 102 -22.56 -8.80 2.01
CA GLY A 102 -23.78 -8.09 1.66
C GLY A 102 -24.20 -8.36 0.22
N ASP A 103 -24.49 -9.62 -0.09
CA ASP A 103 -25.51 -10.02 -1.08
C ASP A 103 -26.12 -11.34 -0.59
#